data_AF-A0A3S0Z5C5-F1
#
_entry.id   AF-A0A3S0Z5C5-F1
#
_cell.length_a   1.000
_cell.length_b   1.000
_cell.length_c   1.000
_cell.angle_alpha   90.00
_cell.angle_beta   90.00
_cell.angle_gamma   90.00
#
_symmetry.space_group_name_H-M   'P 1'
#
loop_
_entity.id
_entity.type
_entity.pdbx_description
1 polymer ?
#
loop_
_entity_poly.entity_id
_entity_poly.type
_entity_poly.pdbx_seq_one_letter_code
_entity_poly.pdbx_strand_id
1 'polypeptide(L)' 'MDSKVSAIALTDRELAVVQAVANERGVTVEEAFEQLAREAIEARFRRHTGRAPARVYPIRGKQ' A
#
# COMPACT_ATOMS: atom_id res chain seq x y z
N MET A 1 17.39 -19.96 9.69
CA MET A 1 16.42 -19.17 8.90
C MET A 1 16.84 -17.72 9.07
N ASP A 2 17.78 -17.29 8.23
CA ASP A 2 18.32 -15.94 8.26
C ASP A 2 17.35 -15.02 7.54
N SER A 3 16.46 -14.39 8.32
CA SER A 3 15.66 -13.26 7.87
C SER A 3 16.64 -12.17 7.44
N LYS A 4 16.88 -12.04 6.13
CA LYS A 4 17.66 -10.93 5.58
C LYS A 4 16.90 -9.64 5.86
N VAL A 5 17.24 -8.99 6.97
CA VAL A 5 16.85 -7.61 7.22
C VAL A 5 17.65 -6.76 6.24
N SER A 6 17.12 -6.57 5.03
CA SER A 6 17.68 -5.59 4.11
C SER A 6 17.41 -4.22 4.70
N ALA A 7 18.46 -3.50 5.11
CA ALA A 7 18.35 -2.11 5.50
C ALA A 7 17.78 -1.31 4.32
N ILE A 8 16.53 -0.86 4.46
CA ILE A 8 15.87 -0.02 3.46
C ILE A 8 16.34 1.41 3.71
N ALA A 9 17.04 1.99 2.75
CA ALA A 9 17.40 3.40 2.81
C ALA A 9 16.14 4.22 2.49
N LEU A 10 15.56 4.84 3.52
CA LEU A 10 14.49 5.82 3.37
C LEU A 10 15.08 7.18 3.04
N THR A 11 14.40 7.96 2.21
CA THR A 11 14.70 9.39 2.06
C THR A 11 14.29 10.15 3.33
N ASP A 12 14.90 11.32 3.57
CA ASP A 12 14.58 12.16 4.74
C ASP A 12 13.09 12.49 4.85
N ARG A 13 12.43 12.69 3.70
CA ARG A 13 10.99 12.95 3.62
C ARG A 13 10.17 11.74 4.05
N GLU A 14 10.54 10.55 3.61
CA GLU A 14 9.82 9.32 3.98
C GLU A 14 9.99 9.02 5.46
N LEU A 15 11.20 9.20 5.99
CA LEU A 15 11.47 9.05 7.42
C LEU A 15 10.61 10.01 8.26
N ALA A 16 10.51 11.28 7.86
CA ALA A 16 9.68 12.27 8.56
C ALA A 16 8.20 11.86 8.62
N VAL A 17 7.67 11.23 7.56
CA VAL A 17 6.29 10.73 7.53
C VAL A 17 6.12 9.55 8.49
N VAL A 18 7.02 8.58 8.47
CA VAL A 18 6.95 7.43 9.39
C VAL A 18 7.06 7.90 10.84
N GLN A 19 7.96 8.85 11.12
CA GLN A 19 8.12 9.45 12.45
C GLN A 19 6.84 10.17 12.91
N ALA A 20 6.18 10.92 12.03
CA ALA A 20 4.93 11.59 12.34
C ALA A 20 3.82 10.59 12.71
N VAL A 21 3.70 9.51 11.93
CA VAL A 21 2.72 8.44 12.19
C VAL A 21 3.03 7.69 13.49
N ALA A 22 4.31 7.43 13.77
CA ALA A 22 4.75 6.83 15.02
C ALA A 22 4.36 7.68 16.23
N ASN A 23 4.61 8.99 16.16
CA ASN A 23 4.24 9.95 17.22
C ASN A 23 2.73 10.06 17.40
N GLU A 24 1.96 10.10 16.30
CA GLU A 24 0.49 10.19 16.35
C GLU A 24 -0.14 8.94 16.98
N ARG A 25 0.37 7.76 16.65
CA ARG A 25 -0.14 6.47 17.13
C ARG A 25 0.48 6.04 18.47
N GLY A 26 1.51 6.74 18.95
CA GLY A 26 2.24 6.39 20.18
C GLY A 26 3.01 5.07 20.08
N VAL A 27 3.49 4.72 18.90
CA VAL A 27 4.22 3.47 18.60
C VAL A 27 5.66 3.75 18.19
N THR A 28 6.48 2.71 18.06
CA THR A 28 7.84 2.85 17.54
C THR A 28 7.86 3.13 16.04
N VAL A 29 8.96 3.70 15.54
CA VAL A 29 9.16 3.98 14.10
C VAL A 29 9.11 2.68 13.28
N GLU A 30 9.68 1.59 13.80
CA GLU A 30 9.66 0.27 13.15
C GLU A 30 8.25 -0.29 13.04
N GLU A 31 7.46 -0.24 14.12
CA GLU A 31 6.06 -0.68 14.09
C GLU A 31 5.20 0.18 13.15
N ALA A 32 5.41 1.50 13.15
CA ALA A 32 4.72 2.40 12.23
C ALA A 32 5.04 2.07 10.78
N PHE A 33 6.30 1.74 10.47
CA PHE A 33 6.70 1.32 9.13
C PHE A 33 6.02 0.01 8.71
N GLU A 34 5.99 -1.00 9.59
CA GLU A 34 5.33 -2.28 9.30
C GLU A 34 3.82 -2.13 9.05
N GLN A 35 3.16 -1.30 9.86
CA GLN A 35 1.73 -1.01 9.70
C GLN A 35 1.47 -0.32 8.35
N LEU A 36 2.24 0.72 8.02
CA LEU A 36 2.11 1.43 6.75
C LEU A 36 2.39 0.52 5.54
N ALA A 37 3.39 -0.36 5.64
CA ALA A 37 3.68 -1.33 4.59
C ALA A 37 2.50 -2.28 4.36
N ARG A 38 1.87 -2.76 5.44
CA ARG A 38 0.67 -3.61 5.37
C ARG A 38 -0.52 -2.86 4.76
N GLU A 39 -0.77 -1.64 5.20
CA GLU A 39 -1.84 -0.78 4.67
C GLU A 39 -1.65 -0.49 3.16
N ALA A 40 -0.42 -0.22 2.73
CA ALA A 40 -0.09 0.03 1.32
C ALA A 40 -0.33 -1.21 0.45
N ILE A 41 0.04 -2.39 0.95
CA ILE A 41 -0.24 -3.68 0.30
C ILE A 41 -1.75 -3.88 0.16
N GLU A 42 -2.50 -3.71 1.25
CA GLU A 42 -3.96 -3.85 1.25
C GLU A 42 -4.62 -2.88 0.27
N ALA A 43 -4.22 -1.61 0.27
CA ALA A 43 -4.73 -0.60 -0.65
C ALA A 43 -4.46 -0.95 -2.12
N ARG A 44 -3.29 -1.53 -2.42
CA ARG A 44 -2.95 -1.99 -3.77
C ARG A 44 -3.86 -3.13 -4.22
N PHE A 45 -4.08 -4.13 -3.37
CA PHE A 45 -4.93 -5.26 -3.71
C PHE A 45 -6.41 -4.87 -3.77
N ARG A 46 -6.89 -4.01 -2.88
CA ARG A 46 -8.27 -3.51 -2.88
C ARG A 46 -8.64 -2.76 -4.16
N ARG A 47 -7.69 -2.02 -4.75
CA ARG A 47 -7.88 -1.35 -6.05
C ARG A 47 -8.15 -2.32 -7.21
N HIS A 48 -7.70 -3.57 -7.11
CA HIS A 48 -7.82 -4.55 -8.20
C HIS A 48 -8.93 -5.57 -7.96
N THR A 49 -9.38 -5.78 -6.72
CA THR A 49 -10.46 -6.73 -6.39
C THR A 49 -11.87 -6.14 -6.50
N GLY A 50 -12.01 -4.81 -6.52
CA GLY A 50 -13.31 -4.12 -6.58
C GLY A 50 -13.74 -3.60 -7.96
N ARG A 51 -13.00 -3.91 -9.04
CA ARG A 51 -13.37 -3.42 -10.38
C ARG A 51 -14.56 -4.24 -10.88
N ALA A 52 -15.75 -3.62 -10.92
CA ALA A 52 -16.90 -4.19 -11.58
C ALA A 52 -16.53 -4.54 -13.05
N PRO A 53 -16.97 -5.69 -13.58
CA PRO A 53 -16.67 -6.06 -14.95
C PRO A 53 -17.16 -4.96 -15.90
N ALA A 54 -16.35 -4.65 -16.93
CA ALA A 54 -16.72 -3.67 -17.93
C ALA A 54 -18.03 -4.08 -18.61
N ARG A 55 -19.01 -3.18 -18.62
CA ARG A 55 -20.29 -3.42 -19.27
C ARG A 55 -20.11 -3.25 -20.78
N VAL A 56 -19.98 -4.36 -21.51
CA VAL A 56 -19.84 -4.36 -22.98
C VAL A 56 -21.23 -4.25 -23.62
N TYR A 57 -21.41 -3.26 -24.50
CA TYR A 57 -22.61 -3.14 -25.31
C TYR A 57 -22.43 -3.87 -26.65
N PRO A 58 -23.45 -4.61 -27.14
CA PRO A 58 -23.38 -5.25 -28.44
C PRO A 58 -23.24 -4.19 -29.54
N ILE A 59 -22.38 -4.47 -30.51
CA ILE A 59 -22.21 -3.62 -31.70
C ILE A 59 -23.53 -3.67 -32.48
N ARG A 60 -24.30 -2.58 -32.48
CA ARG A 60 -25.50 -2.46 -33.30
C ARG A 60 -25.07 -2.35 -34.76
N GLY A 61 -25.17 -3.45 -35.49
CA GLY A 61 -25.05 -3.44 -36.94
C GLY A 61 -24.33 -4.64 -37.51
N LYS A 62 -25.02 -5.79 -37.53
CA LYS A 62 -25.00 -6.77 -38.62
C LYS A 62 -26.28 -7.59 -38.52
N GLN A 63 -27.37 -7.04 -39.03
CA GLN A 63 -28.41 -7.83 -39.70
C GLN A 63 -28.09 -7.80 -41.18
#